data_AF-A0A382XBS9-F1
#
_entry.id   AF-A0A382XBS9-F1
#
_cell.length_a   1.000
_cell.length_b   1.000
_cell.length_c   1.000
_cell.angle_alpha   90.00
_cell.angle_beta   90.00
_cell.angle_gamma   90.00
#
_symmetry.space_group_name_H-M   'P 1'
#
loop_
_entity.id
_entity.type
_entity.pdbx_description
1 polymer ?
#
loop_
_entity_poly.entity_id
_entity_poly.type
_entity_poly.pdbx_seq_one_letter_code
_entity_poly.pdbx_strand_id
1 'polypeptide(L)'
;MKIGLISDTHIPEAMPELWPHVYQQFYDVQAILHAGDIYDLSVIDRLQEIAPVYAARGNGDDGSAGRCIQPDDDRLREVWALEFNGFRIGLTHYIPMPEIPPDITVSKWLGKLFPEAKPDVLIYGDTHVEQIDMIDGV
;
A
#
# COMPACT_ATOMS: atom_id res chain seq x y z
N MET A 1 11.59 0.04 16.08
CA MET A 1 10.33 0.40 15.40
C MET A 1 9.87 -0.77 14.57
N LYS A 2 8.57 -1.04 14.55
CA LYS A 2 7.96 -2.10 13.74
C LYS A 2 6.80 -1.50 12.95
N ILE A 3 6.73 -1.82 11.66
CA ILE A 3 5.67 -1.39 10.75
C ILE A 3 5.07 -2.65 10.15
N GLY A 4 3.74 -2.78 10.20
CA GLY A 4 3.03 -3.88 9.55
C GLY A 4 2.83 -3.56 8.07
N LEU A 5 3.19 -4.49 7.19
CA LEU A 5 2.97 -4.37 5.74
C LEU A 5 1.94 -5.41 5.29
N ILE A 6 0.98 -4.99 4.49
CA ILE A 6 -0.04 -5.86 3.89
C ILE A 6 -0.51 -5.23 2.56
N SER A 7 -1.05 -6.02 1.64
CA SER A 7 -1.59 -5.53 0.37
C SER A 7 -2.63 -6.51 -0.16
N ASP A 8 -3.38 -6.09 -1.18
CA ASP A 8 -4.18 -6.97 -2.04
C ASP A 8 -5.08 -7.92 -1.23
N THR A 9 -5.76 -7.38 -0.22
CA THR A 9 -6.57 -8.19 0.69
C THR A 9 -7.88 -8.61 0.06
N HIS A 10 -8.41 -7.81 -0.88
CA HIS A 10 -9.60 -8.09 -1.68
C HIS A 10 -10.79 -8.60 -0.86
N ILE A 11 -11.01 -8.09 0.34
CA ILE A 11 -12.13 -8.55 1.18
C ILE A 11 -13.41 -7.85 0.68
N PRO A 12 -14.51 -8.58 0.39
CA PRO A 12 -14.77 -9.96 0.76
C PRO A 12 -14.55 -11.01 -0.34
N GLU A 13 -13.98 -10.65 -1.49
CA GLU A 13 -13.84 -11.54 -2.66
C GLU A 13 -12.81 -12.66 -2.44
N ALA A 14 -11.65 -12.35 -1.87
CA ALA A 14 -10.65 -13.36 -1.55
C ALA A 14 -11.11 -14.21 -0.36
N MET A 15 -11.66 -13.56 0.67
CA MET A 15 -12.22 -14.18 1.87
C MET A 15 -13.23 -13.26 2.57
N PRO A 16 -14.13 -13.80 3.42
CA PRO A 16 -15.09 -12.97 4.16
C PRO A 16 -14.46 -11.94 5.09
N GLU A 17 -13.27 -12.23 5.63
CA GLU A 17 -12.50 -11.37 6.54
C GLU A 17 -11.01 -11.75 6.49
N LEU A 18 -10.14 -10.88 7.03
CA LEU A 18 -8.72 -11.17 7.15
C LEU A 18 -8.45 -12.34 8.10
N TRP A 19 -7.36 -13.06 7.85
CA TRP A 19 -6.95 -14.15 8.73
C TRP A 19 -6.64 -13.64 10.14
N PRO A 20 -7.08 -14.33 11.22
CA PRO A 20 -6.78 -13.96 12.60
C PRO A 20 -5.29 -13.74 12.89
N HIS A 21 -4.43 -14.49 12.18
CA HIS A 21 -2.98 -14.38 12.31
C HIS A 21 -2.43 -13.01 11.90
N VAL A 22 -3.07 -12.27 10.99
CA VAL A 22 -2.66 -10.91 10.61
C VAL A 22 -2.68 -10.01 11.85
N TYR A 23 -3.79 -10.02 12.59
CA TYR A 23 -3.94 -9.23 13.81
C TYR A 23 -2.95 -9.65 14.90
N GLN A 24 -2.65 -10.95 15.00
CA GLN A 24 -1.64 -11.45 15.95
C GLN A 24 -0.22 -10.99 15.57
N GLN A 25 0.13 -10.94 14.29
CA GLN A 25 1.45 -10.47 13.86
C GLN A 25 1.59 -8.94 14.00
N PHE A 26 0.47 -8.21 13.91
CA PHE A 26 0.48 -6.75 13.98
C PHE A 26 0.36 -6.20 15.40
N TYR A 27 0.18 -7.04 16.43
CA TYR A 27 -0.14 -6.61 17.80
C TYR A 27 0.77 -5.54 18.43
N ASP A 28 2.04 -5.43 18.00
CA ASP A 28 3.01 -4.47 18.54
C ASP A 28 3.63 -3.54 17.48
N VAL A 29 2.99 -3.41 16.31
CA VAL A 29 3.42 -2.47 15.27
C VAL A 29 3.00 -1.04 15.61
N GLN A 30 3.79 -0.07 15.17
CA GLN A 30 3.54 1.35 15.41
C GLN A 30 2.69 2.01 14.32
N ALA A 31 2.62 1.39 13.15
CA ALA A 31 1.74 1.75 12.05
C ALA A 31 1.55 0.53 11.13
N ILE A 32 0.47 0.54 10.35
CA ILE A 32 0.15 -0.46 9.33
C ILE A 32 0.05 0.26 7.98
N LEU A 33 0.78 -0.25 6.99
CA LEU A 33 0.81 0.26 5.63
C LEU A 33 0.14 -0.77 4.71
N HIS A 34 -0.99 -0.42 4.12
CA HIS A 34 -1.73 -1.27 3.18
C HIS A 34 -1.51 -0.80 1.75
N ALA A 35 -0.94 -1.61 0.86
CA ALA A 35 -0.63 -1.21 -0.52
C ALA A 35 -1.83 -1.34 -1.48
N GLY A 36 -3.03 -1.02 -1.02
CA GLY A 36 -4.26 -1.01 -1.83
C GLY A 36 -4.92 -2.36 -2.10
N ASP A 37 -6.02 -2.29 -2.85
CA ASP A 37 -6.95 -3.37 -3.16
C ASP A 37 -7.59 -3.99 -1.91
N ILE A 38 -8.25 -3.10 -1.15
CA ILE A 38 -8.89 -3.42 0.14
C ILE A 38 -10.34 -3.87 -0.05
N TYR A 39 -11.05 -3.17 -0.92
CA TYR A 39 -12.47 -3.26 -1.26
C TYR A 39 -13.43 -2.90 -0.13
N ASP A 40 -13.41 -3.60 1.00
CA ASP A 40 -14.29 -3.27 2.13
C ASP A 40 -13.52 -2.44 3.17
N LEU A 41 -13.91 -1.18 3.36
CA LEU A 41 -13.23 -0.29 4.31
C LEU A 41 -13.32 -0.74 5.77
N SER A 42 -14.23 -1.69 6.10
CA SER A 42 -14.22 -2.34 7.42
C SER A 42 -12.89 -3.04 7.71
N VAL A 43 -12.13 -3.46 6.69
CA VAL A 43 -10.76 -3.95 6.86
C VAL A 43 -9.87 -2.89 7.50
N ILE A 44 -9.94 -1.64 7.02
CA ILE A 44 -9.18 -0.53 7.60
C ILE A 44 -9.63 -0.27 9.04
N ASP A 45 -10.94 -0.31 9.31
CA ASP A 45 -11.47 -0.15 10.66
C ASP A 45 -10.91 -1.19 11.63
N ARG A 46 -10.91 -2.46 11.23
CA ARG A 46 -10.40 -3.57 12.05
C ARG A 46 -8.89 -3.50 12.25
N LEU A 47 -8.13 -3.11 11.23
CA LEU A 47 -6.68 -2.91 11.36
C LEU A 47 -6.35 -1.71 12.27
N GLN A 48 -7.17 -0.65 12.22
CA GLN A 48 -6.96 0.56 13.01
C GLN A 48 -7.16 0.35 14.53
N GLU A 49 -7.87 -0.71 14.93
CA GLU A 49 -7.95 -1.12 16.34
C GLU A 49 -6.58 -1.50 16.93
N ILE A 50 -5.59 -1.81 16.07
CA ILE A 50 -4.24 -2.21 16.46
C ILE A 50 -3.29 -1.01 16.46
N ALA A 51 -3.20 -0.30 15.33
CA ALA A 51 -2.28 0.79 15.10
C ALA A 51 -2.80 1.73 13.99
N PRO A 52 -2.28 2.97 13.87
CA PRO A 52 -2.63 3.86 12.76
C PRO A 52 -2.42 3.18 11.39
N VAL A 53 -3.41 3.30 10.51
CA VAL A 53 -3.40 2.67 9.17
C VAL A 53 -3.26 3.74 8.09
N TYR A 54 -2.40 3.47 7.13
CA TYR A 54 -2.25 4.23 5.89
C TYR A 54 -2.47 3.27 4.72
N ALA A 55 -3.52 3.50 3.94
CA ALA A 55 -3.90 2.65 2.83
C ALA A 55 -3.74 3.39 1.49
N ALA A 56 -3.02 2.77 0.55
CA ALA A 56 -3.08 3.17 -0.85
C ALA A 56 -4.43 2.78 -1.45
N ARG A 57 -4.91 3.48 -2.48
CA ARG A 57 -6.02 3.03 -3.31
C ARG A 57 -5.51 2.06 -4.36
N GLY A 58 -6.12 0.88 -4.42
CA GLY A 58 -5.88 -0.08 -5.47
C GLY A 58 -6.83 0.06 -6.64
N ASN A 59 -6.52 -0.62 -7.73
CA ASN A 59 -7.30 -0.49 -8.96
C ASN A 59 -8.77 -0.91 -8.75
N GLY A 60 -9.05 -1.89 -7.88
CA GLY A 60 -10.40 -2.32 -7.55
C GLY A 60 -11.08 -1.44 -6.51
N ASP A 61 -10.32 -0.70 -5.68
CA ASP A 61 -10.86 0.37 -4.84
C ASP A 61 -11.38 1.55 -5.69
N ASP A 62 -10.83 1.72 -6.90
CA ASP A 62 -11.24 2.74 -7.88
C ASP A 62 -12.15 2.22 -9.00
N GLY A 63 -12.82 1.11 -8.75
CA GLY A 63 -13.91 0.62 -9.59
C GLY A 63 -13.48 -0.23 -10.78
N SER A 64 -12.22 -0.67 -10.85
CA SER A 64 -11.81 -1.68 -11.83
C SER A 64 -12.63 -2.96 -11.70
N ALA A 65 -12.81 -3.64 -12.83
CA ALA A 65 -13.68 -4.81 -12.98
C ALA A 65 -15.17 -4.59 -12.61
N GLY A 66 -15.65 -3.34 -12.66
CA GLY A 66 -17.06 -3.01 -12.45
C GLY A 66 -17.44 -2.89 -10.97
N ARG A 67 -16.46 -2.77 -10.07
CA ARG A 67 -16.66 -2.50 -8.65
C ARG A 67 -17.13 -1.06 -8.44
N CYS A 68 -17.72 -0.81 -7.28
CA CYS A 68 -17.97 0.56 -6.85
C CYS A 68 -16.66 1.23 -6.46
N ILE A 69 -16.52 2.52 -6.80
CA ILE A 69 -15.43 3.35 -6.31
C ILE A 69 -15.64 3.53 -4.81
N GLN A 70 -14.60 3.25 -4.02
CA GLN A 70 -14.63 3.45 -2.58
C GLN A 70 -14.80 4.94 -2.25
N PRO A 71 -15.55 5.28 -1.19
CA PRO A 71 -15.70 6.68 -0.79
C PRO A 71 -14.36 7.28 -0.39
N ASP A 72 -14.33 8.61 -0.26
CA ASP A 72 -13.20 9.30 0.37
C ASP A 72 -13.11 8.88 1.85
N ASP A 73 -11.90 8.57 2.29
CA ASP A 73 -11.56 8.26 3.68
C ASP A 73 -10.18 8.84 3.98
N ASP A 74 -10.01 9.48 5.14
CA ASP A 74 -8.75 10.13 5.51
C ASP A 74 -7.54 9.18 5.51
N ARG A 75 -7.79 7.88 5.68
CA ARG A 75 -6.83 6.78 5.75
C ARG A 75 -6.57 6.12 4.39
N LEU A 76 -7.36 6.46 3.37
CA LEU A 76 -7.29 5.88 2.03
C LEU A 76 -6.94 6.95 0.99
N ARG A 77 -5.79 6.82 0.32
CA ARG A 77 -5.29 7.79 -0.68
C ARG A 77 -4.58 7.09 -1.81
N GLU A 78 -4.49 7.71 -2.98
CA GLU A 78 -3.68 7.19 -4.09
C GLU A 78 -2.22 6.91 -3.69
N VAL A 79 -1.62 7.90 -3.01
CA VAL A 79 -0.20 7.89 -2.65
C VAL A 79 -0.04 8.47 -1.26
N TRP A 80 0.86 7.88 -0.47
CA TRP A 80 1.33 8.41 0.79
C TRP A 80 2.83 8.67 0.77
N ALA A 81 3.23 9.88 1.16
CA ALA A 81 4.59 10.21 1.55
C ALA A 81 4.64 10.32 3.08
N LEU A 82 5.27 9.34 3.72
CA LEU A 82 5.34 9.20 5.18
C LEU A 82 6.78 9.34 5.65
N GLU A 83 6.97 9.68 6.92
CA GLU A 83 8.29 9.68 7.55
C GLU A 83 8.26 8.85 8.83
N PHE A 84 9.17 7.88 8.91
CA PHE A 84 9.32 7.02 10.08
C PHE A 84 10.80 6.84 10.42
N ASN A 85 11.19 7.15 11.66
CA ASN A 85 12.59 7.07 12.11
C ASN A 85 13.60 7.78 11.17
N GLY A 86 13.20 8.89 10.55
CA GLY A 86 14.04 9.65 9.61
C GLY A 86 14.16 9.04 8.21
N PHE A 87 13.42 7.97 7.91
CA PHE A 87 13.26 7.43 6.56
C PHE A 87 11.97 7.94 5.93
N ARG A 88 12.05 8.39 4.67
CA ARG A 88 10.89 8.73 3.86
C ARG A 88 10.35 7.48 3.20
N ILE A 89 9.11 7.14 3.51
CA ILE A 89 8.44 5.95 3.00
C ILE A 89 7.37 6.39 2.01
N GLY A 90 7.50 5.92 0.77
CA GLY A 90 6.45 6.01 -0.24
C GLY A 90 5.55 4.79 -0.17
N LEU A 91 4.23 4.99 -0.21
CA LEU A 91 3.25 3.92 -0.32
C LEU A 91 2.28 4.24 -1.46
N THR A 92 2.12 3.29 -2.37
CA THR A 92 1.21 3.32 -3.54
C THR A 92 0.72 1.90 -3.78
N HIS A 93 -0.28 1.69 -4.62
CA HIS A 93 -0.66 0.34 -5.02
C HIS A 93 0.20 -0.17 -6.17
N TYR A 94 0.41 0.64 -7.21
CA TYR A 94 1.06 0.21 -8.44
C TYR A 94 2.38 0.93 -8.69
N ILE A 95 3.37 0.15 -9.15
CA ILE A 95 4.58 0.60 -9.83
C ILE A 95 4.85 -0.32 -11.03
N PRO A 96 5.58 0.13 -12.07
CA PRO A 96 5.91 -0.75 -13.17
C PRO A 96 6.97 -1.79 -12.77
N MET A 97 6.54 -3.04 -12.60
CA MET A 97 7.43 -4.17 -12.39
C MET A 97 7.02 -5.35 -13.30
N PRO A 98 7.91 -5.89 -14.15
CA PRO A 98 9.27 -5.41 -14.44
C PRO A 98 9.29 -4.06 -15.19
N GLU A 99 10.43 -3.34 -15.10
CA GLU A 99 10.63 -2.11 -15.85
C GLU A 99 10.66 -2.36 -17.38
N ILE A 100 10.17 -1.39 -18.15
CA ILE A 100 10.31 -1.33 -19.62
C ILE A 100 11.00 0.00 -19.99
N PRO A 101 12.33 0.04 -19.97
CA PRO A 101 13.09 1.24 -20.31
C PRO A 101 12.91 1.64 -21.79
N PRO A 102 13.05 2.94 -22.12
CA PRO A 102 13.36 4.03 -21.19
C PRO A 102 12.11 4.65 -20.54
N ASP A 103 10.89 4.29 -20.98
CA ASP A 103 9.68 5.07 -20.70
C ASP A 103 8.91 4.63 -19.47
N ILE A 104 9.02 3.37 -19.08
CA ILE A 104 8.27 2.77 -17.98
C ILE A 104 9.29 2.25 -16.97
N THR A 105 9.79 3.14 -16.12
CA THR A 105 10.79 2.81 -15.08
C THR A 105 10.30 3.24 -13.71
N VAL A 106 10.74 2.54 -12.67
CA VAL A 106 10.48 2.86 -11.26
C VAL A 106 10.96 4.28 -10.98
N SER A 107 12.14 4.67 -11.47
CA SER A 107 12.66 6.04 -11.28
C SER A 107 11.77 7.14 -11.88
N LYS A 108 11.18 6.92 -13.08
CA LYS A 108 10.20 7.87 -13.65
C LYS A 108 8.91 7.91 -12.85
N TRP A 109 8.42 6.76 -12.39
CA TRP A 109 7.22 6.67 -11.58
C TRP A 109 7.41 7.32 -10.21
N LEU A 110 8.55 7.11 -9.55
CA LEU A 110 8.92 7.79 -8.32
C LEU A 110 8.88 9.31 -8.47
N GLY A 111 9.45 9.85 -9.56
CA GLY A 111 9.40 11.29 -9.83
C GLY A 111 7.99 11.83 -10.08
N LYS A 112 7.08 11.00 -10.61
CA LYS A 112 5.67 11.36 -10.82
C LYS A 112 4.86 11.31 -9.53
N LEU A 113 5.01 10.23 -8.74
CA LEU A 113 4.22 9.98 -7.53
C LEU A 113 4.74 10.81 -6.33
N PHE A 114 6.04 11.08 -6.28
CA PHE A 114 6.72 11.77 -5.19
C PHE A 114 7.56 12.96 -5.71
N PRO A 115 6.91 13.99 -6.28
CA PRO A 115 7.62 15.09 -6.94
C PRO A 115 8.43 15.97 -5.99
N GLU A 116 8.06 16.03 -4.70
CA GLU A 116 8.72 16.89 -3.72
C GLU A 116 10.02 16.28 -3.19
N ALA A 117 10.03 14.95 -2.99
CA ALA A 117 11.17 14.24 -2.44
C ALA A 117 11.11 12.76 -2.84
N LYS A 118 12.23 12.23 -3.32
CA LYS A 118 12.39 10.79 -3.56
C LYS A 118 12.26 10.05 -2.21
N PRO A 119 11.41 9.01 -2.10
CA PRO A 119 11.37 8.17 -0.91
C PRO A 119 12.67 7.39 -0.76
N ASP A 120 13.01 7.02 0.47
CA ASP A 120 14.13 6.13 0.79
C ASP A 120 13.70 4.65 0.72
N VAL A 121 12.40 4.38 0.89
CA VAL A 121 11.76 3.05 0.75
C VAL A 121 10.42 3.21 0.04
N LEU A 122 10.14 2.36 -0.94
CA LEU A 122 8.85 2.31 -1.64
C LEU A 122 8.13 1.01 -1.31
N ILE A 123 6.85 1.12 -0.95
CA ILE A 123 5.96 -0.02 -0.70
C ILE A 123 4.86 0.00 -1.74
N TYR A 124 4.62 -1.15 -2.37
CA TYR A 124 3.62 -1.34 -3.42
C TYR A 124 3.01 -2.75 -3.37
N GLY A 125 1.89 -2.93 -4.07
CA GLY A 125 1.13 -4.18 -4.21
C GLY A 125 0.92 -4.54 -5.68
N ASP A 126 -0.30 -4.87 -6.09
CA ASP A 126 -0.76 -5.15 -7.47
C ASP A 126 -0.22 -6.47 -8.07
N THR A 127 1.03 -6.84 -7.82
CA THR A 127 1.64 -8.05 -8.41
C THR A 127 1.18 -9.35 -7.76
N HIS A 128 0.65 -9.29 -6.53
CA HIS A 128 0.36 -10.44 -5.65
C HIS A 128 1.57 -11.34 -5.40
N VAL A 129 2.79 -10.79 -5.54
CA VAL A 129 4.05 -11.50 -5.32
C VAL A 129 4.90 -10.71 -4.34
N GLU A 130 5.33 -11.35 -3.25
CA GLU A 130 6.23 -10.71 -2.30
C GLU A 130 7.61 -10.48 -2.93
N GLN A 131 8.13 -9.27 -2.79
CA GLN A 131 9.40 -8.90 -3.37
C GLN A 131 10.10 -7.81 -2.53
N ILE A 132 11.43 -7.86 -2.51
CA ILE A 132 12.29 -6.82 -1.93
C ILE A 132 13.44 -6.61 -2.91
N ASP A 133 13.52 -5.42 -3.49
CA ASP A 133 14.58 -5.03 -4.41
C ASP A 133 15.31 -3.78 -3.93
N MET A 134 16.40 -3.46 -4.62
CA MET A 134 17.14 -2.20 -4.48
C MET A 134 17.30 -1.62 -5.89
N ILE A 135 16.65 -0.49 -6.18
CA ILE A 135 16.64 0.15 -7.51
C ILE A 135 16.99 1.63 -7.36
N ASP A 136 18.11 2.04 -7.97
CA ASP A 136 18.61 3.42 -7.91
C ASP A 136 18.70 4.00 -6.48
N GLY A 137 18.99 3.14 -5.49
CA GLY A 137 19.12 3.53 -4.08
C GLY A 137 17.80 3.69 -3.32
N VAL A 138 16.72 3.04 -3.78
CA VAL A 138 15.42 2.87 -3.10
C VAL A 138 15.08 1.39 -3.02
#